data_AF-A0A8T8WJK3-F1
#
_entry.id   AF-A0A8T8WJK3-F1
#
_cell.length_a   1.000
_cell.length_b   1.000
_cell.length_c   1.000
_cell.angle_alpha   90.00
_cell.angle_beta   90.00
_cell.angle_gamma   90.00
#
_symmetry.space_group_name_H-M   'P 1'
#
loop_
_entity.id
_entity.type
_entity.pdbx_description
1 polymer ?
#
loop_
_entity_poly.entity_id
_entity_poly.type
_entity_poly.pdbx_seq_one_letter_code
_entity_poly.pdbx_strand_id
1 'polypeptide(L)'
;MEFWAAEGHHRRVPRRHGEHVQQAAQLPRTRRCATLANRDQPAADRFCNGGRMPEFLAEMTAILRKHRPAGDAITVGELPNTPHLPDVLQYCMSARPPRTRSAWCSSSTWLTATWARTGGLTRCPRTWTLSDLRARVGATQTLMDGTSDGWSTAVLENHDQARCAESAKMLAILVARLSGTLFLYQGQEIGMVNAPPAWDVAEYKDVDSVNYYRYVRETAGDDDDDDDENPGALRRARAALNYLARDHARLPMQWNALPHAGFTDPRATPWMRVHDNYPTVNVKRQASEDGSGLNFWRGLDPPNEAVFVFEKMGRSEKLVVALSFIGEVQPVALEGQFHEKARKTSVKDYEEERLDALQPCEGRIYMVEV
;
A
#
# COMPACT_ATOMS: atom_id res chain seq x y z
N MET A 1 -4.03 17.88 -54.05
CA MET A 1 -5.22 17.03 -54.15
C MET A 1 -5.29 16.24 -52.87
N GLU A 2 -5.87 16.80 -51.81
CA GLU A 2 -7.31 16.77 -51.50
C GLU A 2 -7.87 15.36 -51.27
N PHE A 3 -8.17 15.10 -49.98
CA PHE A 3 -9.35 14.46 -49.37
C PHE A 3 -10.05 13.25 -50.01
N TRP A 4 -10.31 12.23 -49.16
CA TRP A 4 -11.63 11.77 -48.64
C TRP A 4 -11.37 10.43 -47.90
N ALA A 5 -11.36 10.36 -46.55
CA ALA A 5 -12.49 10.27 -45.63
C ALA A 5 -13.37 9.01 -45.80
N ALA A 6 -13.26 8.08 -44.85
CA ALA A 6 -14.34 7.16 -44.46
C ALA A 6 -14.28 6.95 -42.93
N GLU A 7 -15.37 7.34 -42.28
CA GLU A 7 -15.58 7.32 -40.84
C GLU A 7 -15.85 5.90 -40.31
N GLY A 8 -15.30 5.59 -39.14
CA GLY A 8 -15.63 4.40 -38.35
C GLY A 8 -15.74 4.78 -36.88
N HIS A 9 -16.94 4.60 -36.32
CA HIS A 9 -17.37 5.08 -35.01
C HIS A 9 -16.51 4.60 -33.83
N HIS A 10 -15.69 5.50 -33.27
CA HIS A 10 -15.28 5.41 -31.87
C HIS A 10 -16.28 6.16 -31.00
N ARG A 11 -17.15 5.42 -30.29
CA ARG A 11 -17.90 5.96 -29.15
C ARG A 11 -16.88 6.47 -28.12
N ARG A 12 -16.73 7.79 -28.02
CA ARG A 12 -16.00 8.45 -26.94
C ARG A 12 -16.66 8.07 -25.61
N VAL A 13 -15.99 7.24 -24.82
CA VAL A 13 -16.27 7.10 -23.39
C VAL A 13 -16.00 8.47 -22.75
N PRO A 14 -16.96 9.10 -22.05
CA PRO A 14 -16.73 10.39 -21.42
C PRO A 14 -15.62 10.26 -20.37
N ARG A 15 -14.54 11.04 -20.52
CA ARG A 15 -13.50 11.19 -19.50
C ARG A 15 -14.10 11.88 -18.27
N ARG A 16 -14.64 11.11 -17.32
CA ARG A 16 -14.92 11.56 -15.94
C ARG A 16 -13.64 11.56 -15.10
N HIS A 17 -12.59 12.24 -15.56
CA HIS A 17 -11.32 12.40 -14.80
C HIS A 17 -11.11 13.84 -14.33
N GLY A 18 -12.01 14.78 -14.67
CA GLY A 18 -11.89 16.19 -14.30
C GLY A 18 -12.44 16.56 -12.92
N GLU A 19 -13.42 15.82 -12.40
CA GLU A 19 -14.15 16.24 -11.18
C GLU A 19 -13.39 15.92 -9.88
N HIS A 20 -12.60 14.83 -9.84
CA HIS A 20 -11.86 14.44 -8.63
C HIS A 20 -10.52 15.19 -8.47
N VAL A 21 -9.83 15.52 -9.58
CA VAL A 21 -8.59 16.32 -9.53
C VAL A 21 -8.86 17.75 -9.03
N GLN A 22 -10.08 18.26 -9.24
CA GLN A 22 -10.48 19.57 -8.71
C GLN A 22 -10.72 19.56 -7.19
N GLN A 23 -11.10 18.44 -6.58
CA GLN A 23 -11.29 18.36 -5.12
C GLN A 23 -9.97 18.48 -4.35
N ALA A 24 -8.88 17.92 -4.87
CA ALA A 24 -7.55 18.08 -4.25
C ALA A 24 -7.02 19.52 -4.35
N ALA A 25 -7.39 20.25 -5.40
CA ALA A 25 -7.00 21.64 -5.62
C ALA A 25 -7.81 22.66 -4.78
N GLN A 26 -8.94 22.23 -4.19
CA GLN A 26 -9.81 23.06 -3.35
C GLN A 26 -9.55 22.90 -1.84
N LEU A 27 -8.61 22.05 -1.43
CA LEU A 27 -8.19 22.02 -0.03
C LEU A 27 -7.46 23.35 0.28
N PRO A 28 -7.92 24.12 1.29
CA PRO A 28 -7.34 25.42 1.59
C PRO A 28 -5.84 25.26 1.76
N ARG A 29 -5.05 26.06 1.02
CA ARG A 29 -3.60 26.16 1.16
C ARG A 29 -3.24 26.50 2.60
N THR A 30 -3.04 25.49 3.44
CA THR A 30 -2.34 25.40 4.74
C THR A 30 -2.39 26.57 5.75
N ARG A 31 -3.17 27.63 5.54
CA ARG A 31 -3.00 28.87 6.33
C ARG A 31 -3.77 28.90 7.64
N ARG A 32 -4.80 28.07 7.83
CA ARG A 32 -5.54 27.99 9.10
C ARG A 32 -6.17 26.61 9.31
N CYS A 33 -5.36 25.60 9.58
CA CYS A 33 -5.89 24.53 10.43
C CYS A 33 -6.06 25.14 11.82
N ALA A 34 -7.23 24.98 12.43
CA ALA A 34 -7.50 25.55 13.74
C ALA A 34 -6.39 25.12 14.72
N THR A 35 -5.47 26.04 15.03
CA THR A 35 -4.54 25.93 16.14
C THR A 35 -5.37 26.18 17.38
N LEU A 36 -6.19 25.18 17.73
CA LEU A 36 -6.86 25.15 19.01
C LEU A 36 -5.78 25.14 20.08
N ALA A 37 -5.93 25.99 21.11
CA ALA A 37 -4.98 26.08 22.21
C ALA A 37 -4.71 24.67 22.75
N ASN A 38 -3.51 24.15 22.51
CA ASN A 38 -3.19 22.76 22.82
C ASN A 38 -3.14 22.63 24.34
N ARG A 39 -4.23 22.13 24.95
CA ARG A 39 -4.30 21.86 26.38
C ARG A 39 -3.36 20.72 26.80
N ASP A 40 -2.95 19.91 25.82
CA ASP A 40 -2.10 18.75 26.02
C ASP A 40 -0.66 19.02 25.57
N GLN A 41 0.29 18.57 26.38
CA GLN A 41 1.71 18.61 26.05
C GLN A 41 2.10 17.32 25.29
N PRO A 42 2.68 17.41 24.07
CA PRO A 42 3.25 16.26 23.40
C PRO A 42 4.35 15.63 24.27
N ALA A 43 4.29 14.31 24.47
CA ALA A 43 5.24 13.57 25.31
C ALA A 43 5.84 12.35 24.61
N ALA A 44 5.75 12.26 23.28
CA ALA A 44 6.26 11.12 22.52
C ALA A 44 7.76 10.89 22.76
N ASP A 45 8.53 11.95 22.94
CA ASP A 45 9.95 11.93 23.33
C ASP A 45 10.22 11.27 24.70
N ARG A 46 9.19 11.15 25.55
CA ARG A 46 9.30 10.55 26.90
C ARG A 46 9.04 9.05 26.93
N PHE A 47 8.34 8.51 25.95
CA PHE A 47 7.92 7.10 25.96
C PHE A 47 8.19 6.34 24.65
N CYS A 48 8.33 7.01 23.51
CA CYS A 48 8.75 6.36 22.26
C CYS A 48 10.26 6.14 22.27
N ASN A 49 10.72 4.96 21.82
CA ASN A 49 12.14 4.61 21.68
C ASN A 49 12.97 4.81 22.97
N GLY A 50 12.38 4.55 24.13
CA GLY A 50 13.06 4.70 25.42
C GLY A 50 14.29 3.78 25.56
N GLY A 51 15.25 4.16 26.40
CA GLY A 51 16.56 3.48 26.49
C GLY A 51 16.53 1.99 26.89
N ARG A 52 15.42 1.50 27.48
CA ARG A 52 15.21 0.07 27.81
C ARG A 52 14.49 -0.72 26.71
N MET A 53 14.14 -0.10 25.58
CA MET A 53 13.47 -0.79 24.47
C MET A 53 14.27 -2.00 23.95
N PRO A 54 15.60 -1.91 23.75
CA PRO A 54 16.39 -3.08 23.33
C PRO A 54 16.37 -4.23 24.35
N GLU A 55 16.38 -3.92 25.66
CA GLU A 55 16.29 -4.89 26.76
C GLU A 55 14.95 -5.67 26.68
N PHE A 56 13.83 -4.94 26.57
CA PHE A 56 12.50 -5.55 26.52
C PHE A 56 12.27 -6.39 25.26
N LEU A 57 12.73 -5.92 24.10
CA LEU A 57 12.62 -6.65 22.85
C LEU A 57 13.50 -7.92 22.85
N ALA A 58 14.70 -7.84 23.45
CA ALA A 58 15.57 -9.00 23.61
C ALA A 58 14.95 -10.05 24.55
N GLU A 59 14.35 -9.63 25.67
CA GLU A 59 13.64 -10.51 26.60
C GLU A 59 12.47 -11.22 25.92
N MET A 60 11.61 -10.47 25.22
CA MET A 60 10.47 -11.03 24.48
C MET A 60 10.94 -12.02 23.40
N THR A 61 12.02 -11.69 22.67
CA THR A 61 12.61 -12.58 21.66
C THR A 61 13.16 -13.85 22.29
N ALA A 62 13.80 -13.76 23.45
CA ALA A 62 14.31 -14.93 24.16
C ALA A 62 13.17 -15.86 24.63
N ILE A 63 12.04 -15.30 25.08
CA ILE A 63 10.84 -16.08 25.43
C ILE A 63 10.28 -16.78 24.19
N LEU A 64 10.11 -16.07 23.07
CA LEU A 64 9.60 -16.65 21.82
C LEU A 64 10.47 -17.82 21.35
N ARG A 65 11.80 -17.67 21.40
CA ARG A 65 12.78 -18.71 20.99
C ARG A 65 12.77 -19.96 21.87
N LYS A 66 12.32 -19.87 23.13
CA LYS A 66 12.15 -21.05 23.99
C LYS A 66 11.00 -21.96 23.52
N HIS A 67 10.00 -21.38 22.85
CA HIS A 67 8.76 -22.08 22.49
C HIS A 67 8.59 -22.31 20.98
N ARG A 68 9.41 -21.68 20.15
CA ARG A 68 9.37 -21.81 18.69
C ARG A 68 10.79 -21.98 18.15
N PRO A 69 11.05 -23.03 17.37
CA PRO A 69 12.27 -23.12 16.56
C PRO A 69 12.54 -21.85 15.76
N ALA A 70 13.82 -21.55 15.54
CA ALA A 70 14.22 -20.51 14.61
C ALA A 70 13.74 -20.90 13.20
N GLY A 71 12.71 -20.22 12.71
CA GLY A 71 12.00 -20.62 11.50
C GLY A 71 10.55 -20.22 11.54
N ASP A 72 9.97 -20.42 12.71
CA ASP A 72 8.54 -20.72 12.80
C ASP A 72 7.68 -19.49 13.12
N ALA A 73 8.32 -18.33 13.33
CA ALA A 73 7.63 -17.09 13.66
C ALA A 73 8.36 -15.87 13.07
N ILE A 74 7.55 -14.91 12.63
CA ILE A 74 7.97 -13.57 12.21
C ILE A 74 7.35 -12.58 13.19
N THR A 75 8.09 -11.55 13.57
CA THR A 75 7.57 -10.42 14.37
C THR A 75 7.61 -9.15 13.53
N VAL A 76 6.55 -8.35 13.61
CA VAL A 76 6.48 -7.08 12.88
C VAL A 76 6.09 -6.01 13.88
N GLY A 77 6.96 -5.00 14.02
CA GLY A 77 6.78 -3.91 14.97
C GLY A 77 6.18 -2.70 14.30
N GLU A 78 5.08 -2.19 14.85
CA GLU A 78 4.61 -0.84 14.54
C GLU A 78 5.35 0.16 15.44
N LEU A 79 6.22 0.98 14.84
CA LEU A 79 7.09 1.90 15.56
C LEU A 79 6.70 3.36 15.27
N PRO A 80 5.72 3.93 16.00
CA PRO A 80 5.39 5.34 15.85
C PRO A 80 6.52 6.22 16.41
N ASN A 81 6.74 7.37 15.78
CA ASN A 81 7.70 8.39 16.23
C ASN A 81 9.17 7.91 16.33
N THR A 82 9.60 7.01 15.45
CA THR A 82 10.99 6.57 15.24
C THR A 82 11.56 7.12 13.91
N PRO A 83 11.87 8.43 13.82
CA PRO A 83 12.24 9.07 12.55
C PRO A 83 13.68 8.78 12.11
N HIS A 84 14.54 8.32 13.03
CA HIS A 84 15.95 8.07 12.76
C HIS A 84 16.16 6.61 12.34
N LEU A 85 16.62 6.41 11.11
CA LEU A 85 16.83 5.07 10.54
C LEU A 85 17.80 4.19 11.36
N PRO A 86 18.87 4.72 11.98
CA PRO A 86 19.71 3.90 12.87
C PRO A 86 18.96 3.32 14.07
N ASP A 87 17.97 4.03 14.61
CA ASP A 87 17.15 3.52 15.72
C ASP A 87 16.23 2.39 15.23
N VAL A 88 15.72 2.52 14.00
CA VAL A 88 14.94 1.46 13.34
C VAL A 88 15.78 0.19 13.17
N LEU A 89 17.04 0.31 12.74
CA LEU A 89 17.93 -0.83 12.59
C LEU A 89 18.15 -1.57 13.91
N GLN A 90 18.27 -0.87 15.03
CA GLN A 90 18.42 -1.51 16.35
C GLN A 90 17.28 -2.48 16.68
N TYR A 91 16.09 -2.24 16.14
CA TYR A 91 14.93 -3.10 16.31
C TYR A 91 14.79 -4.15 15.22
N CYS A 92 15.35 -3.92 14.03
CA CYS A 92 15.13 -4.76 12.84
C CYS A 92 16.29 -5.68 12.46
N MET A 93 17.45 -5.56 13.12
CA MET A 93 18.63 -6.38 12.84
C MET A 93 18.46 -7.82 13.33
N SER A 94 19.01 -8.78 12.57
CA SER A 94 19.19 -10.13 13.07
C SER A 94 20.39 -10.13 14.02
N ALA A 95 20.17 -10.41 15.30
CA ALA A 95 21.29 -10.69 16.19
C ALA A 95 22.20 -11.76 15.54
N ARG A 96 23.48 -11.45 15.26
CA ARG A 96 24.43 -12.42 14.68
C ARG A 96 25.75 -12.47 15.45
N PRO A 97 26.50 -13.61 15.41
CA PRO A 97 26.38 -14.76 14.47
C PRO A 97 26.52 -16.19 15.10
N PRO A 98 26.50 -17.32 14.35
CA PRO A 98 26.07 -17.55 12.95
C PRO A 98 25.00 -18.67 12.78
N ARG A 99 24.41 -18.75 11.58
CA ARG A 99 23.61 -19.88 11.05
C ARG A 99 22.32 -20.21 11.81
N THR A 100 21.26 -19.46 11.56
CA THR A 100 19.91 -20.01 11.31
C THR A 100 19.02 -18.85 10.87
N ARG A 101 18.26 -19.07 9.79
CA ARG A 101 17.25 -18.11 9.32
C ARG A 101 16.21 -17.93 10.44
N SER A 102 15.64 -16.74 10.53
CA SER A 102 14.44 -16.40 11.33
C SER A 102 14.68 -15.83 12.73
N ALA A 103 14.97 -14.53 12.74
CA ALA A 103 14.30 -13.60 13.61
C ALA A 103 14.18 -12.32 12.79
N TRP A 104 13.04 -12.17 12.11
CA TRP A 104 12.77 -10.97 11.32
C TRP A 104 11.85 -10.14 12.17
N CYS A 105 12.41 -9.08 12.73
CA CYS A 105 11.67 -7.96 13.27
C CYS A 105 11.64 -6.94 12.15
N SER A 106 10.51 -6.76 11.48
CA SER A 106 10.39 -5.68 10.51
C SER A 106 9.68 -4.51 11.17
N SER A 107 10.34 -3.36 11.20
CA SER A 107 9.65 -2.10 11.43
C SER A 107 8.73 -1.86 10.24
N SER A 108 7.48 -1.50 10.51
CA SER A 108 6.69 -0.80 9.52
C SER A 108 7.32 0.58 9.28
N THR A 109 8.31 0.66 8.41
CA THR A 109 8.79 1.94 7.89
C THR A 109 7.78 2.35 6.83
N TRP A 110 6.73 3.04 7.28
CA TRP A 110 5.56 3.39 6.49
C TRP A 110 5.91 4.10 5.18
N LEU A 111 5.49 3.52 4.05
CA LEU A 111 5.54 4.17 2.73
C LEU A 111 4.44 5.22 2.55
N THR A 112 3.49 5.31 3.48
CA THR A 112 2.43 6.31 3.50
C THR A 112 2.63 7.30 4.65
N ALA A 113 3.10 8.49 4.30
CA ALA A 113 2.46 9.78 4.59
C ALA A 113 1.75 10.05 5.94
N THR A 114 2.13 9.46 7.08
CA THR A 114 1.72 9.95 8.42
C THR A 114 2.90 10.16 9.37
N TRP A 115 3.92 10.85 8.91
CA TRP A 115 4.92 11.45 9.82
C TRP A 115 4.67 12.94 10.03
N ALA A 116 3.43 13.35 9.84
CA ALA A 116 2.93 14.66 10.22
C ALA A 116 1.88 14.53 11.33
N ARG A 117 2.14 13.74 12.38
CA ARG A 117 1.62 14.17 13.69
C ARG A 117 2.43 15.41 14.06
N THR A 118 1.96 16.58 13.64
CA THR A 118 2.09 17.73 14.53
C THR A 118 1.50 17.32 15.87
N GLY A 119 2.23 17.56 16.96
CA GLY A 119 1.72 17.26 18.29
C GLY A 119 0.29 17.77 18.46
N GLY A 120 -0.54 16.97 19.15
CA GLY A 120 -1.95 17.26 19.39
C GLY A 120 -2.91 16.63 18.38
N LEU A 121 -4.21 16.72 18.67
CA LEU A 121 -5.36 16.31 17.85
C LEU A 121 -5.48 17.05 16.50
N THR A 122 -4.40 17.66 15.98
CA THR A 122 -4.46 18.53 14.80
C THR A 122 -4.50 17.71 13.51
N ARG A 123 -5.70 17.44 13.03
CA ARG A 123 -5.95 16.84 11.71
C ARG A 123 -5.86 17.86 10.58
N CYS A 124 -4.66 18.39 10.34
CA CYS A 124 -4.43 19.18 9.14
C CYS A 124 -4.00 18.26 8.00
N PRO A 125 -4.75 18.16 6.89
CA PRO A 125 -4.21 17.62 5.66
C PRO A 125 -2.92 18.36 5.30
N ARG A 126 -1.85 17.61 5.03
CA ARG A 126 -0.63 18.17 4.45
C ARG A 126 -0.52 17.74 3.00
N THR A 127 -0.17 18.70 2.16
CA THR A 127 0.23 18.41 0.77
C THR A 127 1.66 17.87 0.77
N TRP A 128 1.85 16.74 0.11
CA TRP A 128 3.16 16.12 -0.08
C TRP A 128 3.62 16.32 -1.52
N THR A 129 4.94 16.42 -1.71
CA THR A 129 5.54 16.41 -3.03
C THR A 129 5.99 15.00 -3.40
N LEU A 130 6.18 14.74 -4.71
CA LEU A 130 6.77 13.49 -5.17
C LEU A 130 8.18 13.28 -4.58
N SER A 131 8.92 14.35 -4.34
CA SER A 131 10.24 14.30 -3.69
C SER A 131 10.15 13.79 -2.26
N ASP A 132 9.11 14.17 -1.51
CA ASP A 132 8.88 13.66 -0.15
C ASP A 132 8.59 12.16 -0.18
N LEU A 133 7.74 11.72 -1.11
CA LEU A 133 7.46 10.29 -1.31
C LEU A 133 8.74 9.54 -1.65
N ARG A 134 9.52 10.01 -2.64
CA ARG A 134 10.79 9.40 -3.06
C ARG A 134 11.78 9.29 -1.90
N ALA A 135 11.94 10.34 -1.10
CA ALA A 135 12.85 10.33 0.04
C ALA A 135 12.43 9.30 1.09
N ARG A 136 11.12 9.18 1.37
CA ARG A 136 10.57 8.19 2.30
C ARG A 136 10.78 6.78 1.80
N VAL A 137 10.37 6.48 0.56
CA VAL A 137 10.60 5.16 -0.07
C VAL A 137 12.09 4.81 -0.02
N GLY A 138 12.96 5.74 -0.45
CA GLY A 138 14.41 5.54 -0.45
C GLY A 138 14.95 5.18 0.93
N ALA A 139 14.56 5.89 1.99
CA ALA A 139 15.01 5.61 3.36
C ALA A 139 14.61 4.21 3.85
N THR A 140 13.43 3.71 3.47
CA THR A 140 13.01 2.34 3.82
C THR A 140 13.84 1.29 3.08
N GLN A 141 14.16 1.54 1.82
CA GLN A 141 14.90 0.60 0.97
C GLN A 141 16.39 0.53 1.35
N THR A 142 16.97 1.61 1.89
CA THR A 142 18.36 1.60 2.40
C THR A 142 18.54 0.64 3.59
N LEU A 143 17.48 0.22 4.28
CA LEU A 143 17.58 -0.83 5.31
C LEU A 143 18.06 -2.17 4.74
N MET A 144 17.90 -2.40 3.43
CA MET A 144 18.21 -3.67 2.76
C MET A 144 19.22 -3.49 1.62
N ASP A 145 20.04 -2.43 1.64
CA ASP A 145 21.03 -2.13 0.59
C ASP A 145 22.31 -3.00 0.65
N GLY A 146 22.37 -3.96 1.57
CA GLY A 146 23.51 -4.84 1.79
C GLY A 146 24.55 -4.31 2.78
N THR A 147 24.39 -3.09 3.29
CA THR A 147 25.26 -2.53 4.34
C THR A 147 24.79 -2.87 5.76
N SER A 148 23.56 -3.36 5.90
CA SER A 148 23.00 -3.89 7.14
C SER A 148 22.27 -5.21 6.90
N ASP A 149 21.93 -5.93 7.97
CA ASP A 149 21.08 -7.12 7.91
C ASP A 149 19.62 -6.83 8.29
N GLY A 150 19.20 -5.57 8.16
CA GLY A 150 17.83 -5.13 8.41
C GLY A 150 16.83 -5.65 7.37
N TRP A 151 15.55 -5.65 7.75
CA TRP A 151 14.45 -6.01 6.86
C TRP A 151 13.28 -5.03 6.98
N SER A 152 12.77 -4.52 5.87
CA SER A 152 11.65 -3.56 5.84
C SER A 152 10.33 -4.21 5.42
N THR A 153 9.24 -3.46 5.58
CA THR A 153 7.91 -3.81 5.07
C THR A 153 7.54 -2.91 3.90
N ALA A 154 6.85 -3.45 2.91
CA ALA A 154 6.19 -2.68 1.85
C ALA A 154 4.70 -2.59 2.15
N VAL A 155 4.22 -1.42 2.57
CA VAL A 155 2.82 -1.20 2.99
C VAL A 155 2.33 0.15 2.51
N LEU A 156 1.07 0.20 2.06
CA LEU A 156 0.38 1.45 1.70
C LEU A 156 -0.82 1.71 2.62
N GLU A 157 -1.64 0.69 2.87
CA GLU A 157 -2.85 0.80 3.69
C GLU A 157 -2.78 -0.09 4.93
N ASN A 158 -3.49 0.32 5.98
CA ASN A 158 -3.81 -0.48 7.15
C ASN A 158 -5.15 0.02 7.73
N HIS A 159 -5.54 -0.49 8.90
CA HIS A 159 -6.76 -0.08 9.61
C HIS A 159 -6.74 1.32 10.25
N ASP A 160 -5.62 2.03 10.19
CA ASP A 160 -5.42 3.37 10.76
C ASP A 160 -5.15 4.45 9.70
N GLN A 161 -5.09 4.09 8.42
CA GLN A 161 -4.85 5.01 7.30
C GLN A 161 -6.11 5.19 6.47
N ALA A 162 -6.23 6.34 5.82
CA ALA A 162 -7.20 6.53 4.74
C ALA A 162 -6.83 5.68 3.50
N ARG A 163 -7.79 5.46 2.60
CA ARG A 163 -7.58 4.68 1.37
C ARG A 163 -6.71 5.43 0.37
N CYS A 164 -5.85 4.72 -0.38
CA CYS A 164 -4.92 5.33 -1.34
C CYS A 164 -5.50 5.52 -2.75
N ALA A 165 -6.81 5.30 -2.93
CA ALA A 165 -7.49 4.83 -4.15
C ALA A 165 -7.25 5.58 -5.48
N GLU A 166 -6.62 6.75 -5.49
CA GLU A 166 -6.22 7.36 -6.76
C GLU A 166 -5.07 6.56 -7.40
N SER A 167 -5.28 6.05 -8.61
CA SER A 167 -4.29 5.25 -9.35
C SER A 167 -3.90 3.92 -8.67
N ALA A 168 -4.88 3.19 -8.12
CA ALA A 168 -4.70 1.93 -7.39
C ALA A 168 -3.73 0.92 -8.05
N LYS A 169 -3.77 0.75 -9.38
CA LYS A 169 -2.85 -0.15 -10.10
C LYS A 169 -1.40 0.32 -10.12
N MET A 170 -1.17 1.62 -10.29
CA MET A 170 0.19 2.18 -10.27
C MET A 170 0.80 2.04 -8.87
N LEU A 171 0.01 2.32 -7.83
CA LEU A 171 0.43 2.14 -6.45
C LEU A 171 0.65 0.66 -6.09
N ALA A 172 -0.15 -0.25 -6.65
CA ALA A 172 0.06 -1.69 -6.52
C ALA A 172 1.40 -2.12 -7.15
N ILE A 173 1.75 -1.64 -8.35
CA ILE A 173 3.06 -1.89 -8.96
C ILE A 173 4.18 -1.38 -8.05
N LEU A 174 4.06 -0.15 -7.55
CA LEU A 174 5.07 0.44 -6.67
C LEU A 174 5.30 -0.47 -5.47
N VAL A 175 4.27 -0.72 -4.66
CA VAL A 175 4.44 -1.44 -3.38
C VAL A 175 4.82 -2.91 -3.56
N ALA A 176 4.29 -3.58 -4.59
CA ALA A 176 4.62 -4.98 -4.88
C ALA A 176 6.06 -5.17 -5.39
N ARG A 177 6.74 -4.11 -5.83
CA ARG A 177 8.12 -4.16 -6.36
C ARG A 177 9.17 -3.60 -5.40
N LEU A 178 8.76 -3.11 -4.23
CA LEU A 178 9.71 -2.73 -3.19
C LEU A 178 10.29 -3.96 -2.53
N SER A 179 11.55 -3.87 -2.11
CA SER A 179 12.15 -4.87 -1.24
C SER A 179 11.48 -4.81 0.13
N GLY A 180 11.33 -5.97 0.77
CA GLY A 180 10.70 -6.11 2.08
C GLY A 180 9.49 -7.05 2.08
N THR A 181 8.83 -7.17 3.23
CA THR A 181 7.60 -7.95 3.35
C THR A 181 6.41 -7.12 2.90
N LEU A 182 5.72 -7.53 1.83
CA LEU A 182 4.51 -6.88 1.33
C LEU A 182 3.32 -7.12 2.27
N PHE A 183 2.63 -6.04 2.63
CA PHE A 183 1.34 -6.07 3.30
C PHE A 183 0.26 -5.49 2.38
N LEU A 184 -0.79 -6.27 2.16
CA LEU A 184 -1.99 -5.88 1.44
C LEU A 184 -3.15 -5.82 2.42
N TYR A 185 -3.82 -4.67 2.51
CA TYR A 185 -4.92 -4.48 3.46
C TYR A 185 -6.28 -4.72 2.82
N GLN A 186 -7.24 -5.24 3.58
CA GLN A 186 -8.57 -5.61 3.07
C GLN A 186 -9.26 -4.45 2.35
N GLY A 187 -9.68 -4.69 1.11
CA GLY A 187 -10.33 -3.69 0.27
C GLY A 187 -9.37 -2.95 -0.66
N GLN A 188 -8.07 -2.93 -0.37
CA GLN A 188 -7.06 -2.31 -1.22
C GLN A 188 -6.99 -3.03 -2.59
N GLU A 189 -7.19 -4.34 -2.59
CA GLU A 189 -7.16 -5.18 -3.77
C GLU A 189 -8.30 -4.90 -4.75
N ILE A 190 -9.46 -4.51 -4.23
CA ILE A 190 -10.61 -4.10 -5.05
C ILE A 190 -10.68 -2.58 -5.25
N GLY A 191 -9.71 -1.82 -4.73
CA GLY A 191 -9.69 -0.35 -4.82
C GLY A 191 -10.83 0.32 -4.05
N MET A 192 -11.12 -0.14 -2.83
CA MET A 192 -12.02 0.58 -1.91
C MET A 192 -11.52 2.01 -1.68
N VAL A 193 -12.45 2.94 -1.52
CA VAL A 193 -12.17 4.39 -1.44
C VAL A 193 -12.65 4.97 -0.11
N ASN A 194 -12.21 6.19 0.21
CA ASN A 194 -12.71 6.90 1.40
C ASN A 194 -14.22 7.09 1.32
N ALA A 195 -14.87 7.08 2.49
CA ALA A 195 -16.28 7.46 2.62
C ALA A 195 -16.54 8.81 1.92
N PRO A 196 -17.69 8.99 1.25
CA PRO A 196 -17.93 10.19 0.48
C PRO A 196 -18.11 11.42 1.40
N PRO A 197 -17.74 12.64 0.95
CA PRO A 197 -17.85 13.86 1.75
C PRO A 197 -19.27 14.15 2.27
N ALA A 198 -20.28 13.65 1.55
CA ALA A 198 -21.68 13.81 1.89
C ALA A 198 -22.11 13.04 3.16
N TRP A 199 -21.34 12.05 3.62
CA TRP A 199 -21.64 11.33 4.85
C TRP A 199 -21.63 12.26 6.06
N ASP A 200 -22.62 12.07 6.92
CA ASP A 200 -22.69 12.78 8.18
C ASP A 200 -21.55 12.33 9.11
N VAL A 201 -21.10 13.24 9.98
CA VAL A 201 -20.05 12.93 10.95
C VAL A 201 -20.46 11.81 11.92
N ALA A 202 -21.76 11.62 12.16
CA ALA A 202 -22.31 10.54 12.98
C ALA A 202 -22.05 9.13 12.40
N GLU A 203 -21.69 9.02 11.13
CA GLU A 203 -21.30 7.75 10.49
C GLU A 203 -19.88 7.31 10.90
N TYR A 204 -19.03 8.24 11.35
CA TYR A 204 -17.70 7.95 11.85
C TYR A 204 -17.82 7.39 13.27
N LYS A 205 -17.29 6.20 13.50
CA LYS A 205 -17.40 5.46 14.77
C LYS A 205 -16.10 5.43 15.55
N ASP A 206 -14.98 5.73 14.90
CA ASP A 206 -13.70 5.74 15.55
C ASP A 206 -13.64 6.76 16.70
N VAL A 207 -13.09 6.34 17.83
CA VAL A 207 -12.99 7.15 19.04
C VAL A 207 -12.16 8.42 18.80
N ASP A 208 -11.12 8.35 17.97
CA ASP A 208 -10.31 9.53 17.60
C ASP A 208 -11.16 10.51 16.76
N SER A 209 -11.97 9.98 15.83
CA SER A 209 -12.90 10.76 14.99
C SER A 209 -13.92 11.51 15.82
N VAL A 210 -14.60 10.79 16.71
CA VAL A 210 -15.61 11.33 17.62
C VAL A 210 -15.00 12.34 18.58
N ASN A 211 -13.88 12.01 19.22
CA ASN A 211 -13.23 12.90 20.19
C ASN A 211 -12.72 14.19 19.55
N TYR A 212 -12.09 14.11 18.37
CA TYR A 212 -11.64 15.29 17.64
C TYR A 212 -12.79 16.21 17.27
N TYR A 213 -13.86 15.67 16.68
CA TYR A 213 -14.99 16.50 16.27
C TYR A 213 -15.69 17.16 17.47
N ARG A 214 -15.85 16.41 18.57
CA ARG A 214 -16.34 16.95 19.84
C ARG A 214 -15.42 18.05 20.37
N TYR A 215 -14.10 17.83 20.38
CA TYR A 215 -13.13 18.82 20.82
C TYR A 215 -13.23 20.12 20.02
N VAL A 216 -13.28 20.03 18.69
CA VAL A 216 -13.46 21.21 17.82
C VAL A 216 -14.77 21.93 18.13
N ARG A 217 -15.87 21.19 18.29
CA ARG A 217 -17.18 21.76 18.64
C ARG A 217 -17.19 22.49 19.98
N GLU A 218 -16.46 21.99 20.97
CA GLU A 218 -16.40 22.58 22.32
C GLU A 218 -15.45 23.78 22.42
N THR A 219 -14.53 23.91 21.46
CA THR A 219 -13.46 24.93 21.49
C THR A 219 -13.56 25.96 20.39
N ALA A 220 -14.36 25.70 19.34
CA ALA A 220 -14.80 26.73 18.42
C ALA A 220 -15.70 27.70 19.19
N GLY A 221 -15.28 28.97 19.25
CA GLY A 221 -16.12 30.02 19.81
C GLY A 221 -17.26 30.38 18.85
N ASP A 222 -18.23 31.17 19.34
CA ASP A 222 -19.38 31.61 18.55
C ASP A 222 -19.00 32.55 17.37
N ASP A 223 -17.77 33.09 17.36
CA ASP A 223 -17.22 34.02 16.36
C ASP A 223 -16.52 33.32 15.17
N ASP A 224 -16.85 32.06 14.88
CA ASP A 224 -16.26 31.32 13.77
C ASP A 224 -16.99 31.67 12.47
N ASP A 225 -16.53 32.73 11.79
CA ASP A 225 -16.99 33.13 10.46
C ASP A 225 -17.04 31.90 9.53
N ASP A 226 -18.24 31.54 9.08
CA ASP A 226 -18.52 30.31 8.32
C ASP A 226 -19.07 30.64 6.93
N ASP A 227 -18.23 31.12 6.02
CA ASP A 227 -18.58 31.44 4.64
C ASP A 227 -17.81 30.57 3.61
N ASP A 228 -18.17 30.68 2.33
CA ASP A 228 -17.59 29.84 1.27
C ASP A 228 -16.07 30.07 1.08
N GLU A 229 -15.54 31.24 1.44
CA GLU A 229 -14.11 31.57 1.38
C GLU A 229 -13.36 31.21 2.68
N ASN A 230 -14.04 31.26 3.81
CA ASN A 230 -13.56 30.91 5.14
C ASN A 230 -14.50 29.89 5.80
N PRO A 231 -14.34 28.59 5.53
CA PRO A 231 -15.16 27.57 6.16
C PRO A 231 -14.83 27.51 7.65
N GLY A 232 -15.84 27.57 8.50
CA GLY A 232 -15.74 27.46 9.94
C GLY A 232 -15.10 26.15 10.40
N ALA A 233 -14.64 26.13 11.64
CA ALA A 233 -13.97 25.05 12.35
C ALA A 233 -14.67 23.70 12.21
N LEU A 234 -16.00 23.65 12.29
CA LEU A 234 -16.74 22.39 12.11
C LEU A 234 -16.72 21.91 10.66
N ARG A 235 -16.83 22.80 9.67
CA ARG A 235 -16.66 22.45 8.24
C ARG A 235 -15.24 21.97 7.96
N ARG A 236 -14.23 22.67 8.49
CA ARG A 236 -12.81 22.25 8.40
C ARG A 236 -12.56 20.90 9.06
N ALA A 237 -13.15 20.65 10.24
CA ALA A 237 -13.02 19.38 10.94
C ALA A 237 -13.67 18.23 10.17
N ARG A 238 -14.83 18.45 9.56
CA ARG A 238 -15.48 17.46 8.68
C ARG A 238 -14.64 17.17 7.44
N ALA A 239 -14.08 18.20 6.80
CA ALA A 239 -13.18 18.03 5.66
C ALA A 239 -11.91 17.26 6.04
N ALA A 240 -11.32 17.56 7.19
CA ALA A 240 -10.17 16.84 7.72
C ALA A 240 -10.48 15.37 8.01
N LEU A 241 -11.64 15.09 8.62
CA LEU A 241 -12.14 13.73 8.83
C LEU A 241 -12.30 12.98 7.53
N ASN A 242 -12.95 13.58 6.53
CA ASN A 242 -13.16 12.94 5.23
C ASN A 242 -11.86 12.62 4.47
N TYR A 243 -10.78 13.31 4.81
CA TYR A 243 -9.47 13.07 4.20
C TYR A 243 -8.62 12.06 5.00
N LEU A 244 -8.64 12.12 6.34
CA LEU A 244 -7.67 11.43 7.21
C LEU A 244 -8.26 10.36 8.13
N ALA A 245 -9.59 10.23 8.23
CA ALA A 245 -10.17 9.37 9.25
C ALA A 245 -9.83 7.89 9.03
N ARG A 246 -9.47 7.22 10.11
CA ARG A 246 -9.19 5.78 10.16
C ARG A 246 -10.42 4.96 9.78
N ASP A 247 -11.61 5.52 10.02
CA ASP A 247 -12.90 4.98 9.61
C ASP A 247 -12.96 4.55 8.13
N HIS A 248 -12.24 5.24 7.24
CA HIS A 248 -12.20 4.90 5.81
C HIS A 248 -11.63 3.50 5.53
N ALA A 249 -10.65 3.05 6.32
CA ALA A 249 -10.10 1.71 6.23
C ALA A 249 -10.95 0.65 6.94
N ARG A 250 -11.93 1.07 7.75
CA ARG A 250 -12.71 0.18 8.62
C ARG A 250 -14.13 -0.08 8.13
N LEU A 251 -14.53 0.59 7.03
CA LEU A 251 -15.79 0.29 6.36
C LEU A 251 -15.90 -1.21 6.07
N PRO A 252 -17.08 -1.83 6.27
CA PRO A 252 -17.23 -3.26 6.06
C PRO A 252 -16.86 -3.67 4.62
N MET A 253 -16.21 -4.82 4.51
CA MET A 253 -15.69 -5.32 3.23
C MET A 253 -16.80 -5.54 2.20
N GLN A 254 -16.52 -5.19 0.94
CA GLN A 254 -17.49 -5.21 -0.15
C GLN A 254 -17.42 -6.51 -0.95
N TRP A 255 -18.10 -7.57 -0.46
CA TRP A 255 -18.04 -8.89 -1.09
C TRP A 255 -18.87 -8.98 -2.38
N ASN A 256 -20.06 -8.40 -2.40
CA ASN A 256 -20.97 -8.46 -3.54
C ASN A 256 -21.98 -7.28 -3.53
N ALA A 257 -22.93 -7.27 -4.48
CA ALA A 257 -23.94 -6.23 -4.63
C ALA A 257 -25.25 -6.47 -3.83
N LEU A 258 -25.28 -7.45 -2.92
CA LEU A 258 -26.43 -7.70 -2.04
C LEU A 258 -26.47 -6.67 -0.89
N PRO A 259 -27.56 -6.59 -0.11
CA PRO A 259 -27.62 -5.73 1.06
C PRO A 259 -26.38 -5.85 1.96
N HIS A 260 -25.94 -4.71 2.50
CA HIS A 260 -24.69 -4.59 3.28
C HIS A 260 -23.46 -5.14 2.55
N ALA A 261 -23.42 -5.05 1.22
CA ALA A 261 -22.35 -5.57 0.38
C ALA A 261 -22.06 -7.08 0.55
N GLY A 262 -23.01 -7.83 1.10
CA GLY A 262 -22.81 -9.23 1.50
C GLY A 262 -21.89 -9.43 2.71
N PHE A 263 -21.61 -8.38 3.49
CA PHE A 263 -20.79 -8.44 4.70
C PHE A 263 -21.48 -9.18 5.85
N THR A 264 -22.80 -9.06 5.97
CA THR A 264 -23.59 -9.68 7.03
C THR A 264 -24.97 -10.12 6.51
N ASP A 265 -25.74 -10.82 7.34
CA ASP A 265 -27.12 -11.20 7.01
C ASP A 265 -27.95 -9.94 6.70
N PRO A 266 -28.79 -9.93 5.65
CA PRO A 266 -29.60 -8.75 5.31
C PRO A 266 -30.54 -8.23 6.43
N ARG A 267 -30.80 -9.04 7.46
CA ARG A 267 -31.60 -8.65 8.63
C ARG A 267 -30.76 -8.11 9.79
N ALA A 268 -29.43 -8.24 9.73
CA ALA A 268 -28.52 -7.73 10.73
C ALA A 268 -28.08 -6.31 10.39
N THR A 269 -27.86 -5.48 11.41
CA THR A 269 -27.28 -4.15 11.24
C THR A 269 -25.76 -4.27 11.38
N PRO A 270 -24.96 -3.98 10.33
CA PRO A 270 -23.51 -3.95 10.48
C PRO A 270 -23.12 -2.84 11.49
N TRP A 271 -22.03 -3.07 12.23
CA TRP A 271 -21.56 -2.14 13.25
C TRP A 271 -21.20 -0.74 12.70
N MET A 272 -20.92 -0.68 11.40
CA MET A 272 -20.65 0.53 10.64
C MET A 272 -21.33 0.45 9.26
N ARG A 273 -21.69 1.61 8.72
CA ARG A 273 -22.27 1.74 7.37
C ARG A 273 -21.31 1.21 6.29
N VAL A 274 -21.87 0.50 5.31
CA VAL A 274 -21.14 0.07 4.09
C VAL A 274 -20.98 1.23 3.12
N HIS A 275 -19.89 1.26 2.36
CA HIS A 275 -19.68 2.32 1.36
C HIS A 275 -20.76 2.29 0.28
N ASP A 276 -21.29 3.45 -0.12
CA ASP A 276 -22.41 3.57 -1.08
C ASP A 276 -22.10 3.03 -2.49
N ASN A 277 -20.83 2.73 -2.79
CA ASN A 277 -20.37 2.23 -4.09
C ASN A 277 -20.25 0.70 -4.16
N TYR A 278 -20.62 -0.03 -3.10
CA TYR A 278 -20.53 -1.49 -3.09
C TYR A 278 -21.22 -2.21 -4.27
N PRO A 279 -22.31 -1.68 -4.88
CA PRO A 279 -22.88 -2.33 -6.06
C PRO A 279 -21.92 -2.35 -7.27
N THR A 280 -20.98 -1.41 -7.35
CA THR A 280 -20.04 -1.27 -8.47
C THR A 280 -18.61 -1.68 -8.11
N VAL A 281 -18.19 -1.50 -6.87
CA VAL A 281 -16.88 -1.93 -6.37
C VAL A 281 -17.11 -3.10 -5.41
N ASN A 282 -16.91 -4.34 -5.84
CA ASN A 282 -17.01 -5.50 -4.96
C ASN A 282 -16.23 -6.70 -5.51
N VAL A 283 -15.90 -7.63 -4.62
CA VAL A 283 -15.10 -8.84 -4.94
C VAL A 283 -15.77 -9.69 -6.02
N LYS A 284 -17.06 -10.00 -5.88
CA LYS A 284 -17.78 -10.89 -6.82
C LYS A 284 -17.71 -10.37 -8.25
N ARG A 285 -17.94 -9.06 -8.43
CA ARG A 285 -17.87 -8.40 -9.73
C ARG A 285 -16.44 -8.39 -10.27
N GLN A 286 -15.49 -7.91 -9.48
CA GLN A 286 -14.10 -7.78 -9.94
C GLN A 286 -13.42 -9.14 -10.22
N ALA A 287 -13.82 -10.20 -9.52
CA ALA A 287 -13.31 -11.54 -9.79
C ALA A 287 -13.64 -12.02 -11.22
N SER A 288 -14.79 -11.60 -11.77
CA SER A 288 -15.22 -11.94 -13.14
C SER A 288 -14.81 -10.93 -14.22
N GLU A 289 -14.29 -9.76 -13.83
CA GLU A 289 -13.93 -8.70 -14.78
C GLU A 289 -12.42 -8.74 -15.08
N ASP A 290 -12.08 -8.96 -16.34
CA ASP A 290 -10.70 -8.86 -16.81
C ASP A 290 -10.16 -7.44 -16.61
N GLY A 291 -8.92 -7.35 -16.13
CA GLY A 291 -8.30 -6.07 -15.83
C GLY A 291 -8.93 -5.31 -14.65
N SER A 292 -9.76 -5.95 -13.82
CA SER A 292 -10.20 -5.38 -12.54
C SER A 292 -9.02 -5.10 -11.59
N GLY A 293 -9.24 -4.36 -10.50
CA GLY A 293 -8.23 -4.16 -9.47
C GLY A 293 -7.81 -5.49 -8.84
N LEU A 294 -8.79 -6.34 -8.51
CA LEU A 294 -8.56 -7.65 -7.91
C LEU A 294 -7.69 -8.55 -8.80
N ASN A 295 -8.07 -8.68 -10.08
CA ASN A 295 -7.34 -9.52 -11.02
C ASN A 295 -5.98 -8.91 -11.37
N PHE A 296 -5.82 -7.59 -11.31
CA PHE A 296 -4.52 -6.94 -11.41
C PHE A 296 -3.61 -7.35 -10.25
N TRP A 297 -4.08 -7.31 -9.00
CA TRP A 297 -3.30 -7.76 -7.84
C TRP A 297 -2.94 -9.24 -7.88
N ARG A 298 -3.85 -10.11 -8.32
CA ARG A 298 -3.55 -11.53 -8.56
C ARG A 298 -2.47 -11.74 -9.61
N GLY A 299 -2.44 -10.89 -10.64
CA GLY A 299 -1.38 -10.91 -11.65
C GLY A 299 -0.04 -10.33 -11.19
N LEU A 300 0.02 -9.68 -10.02
CA LEU A 300 1.26 -9.17 -9.43
C LEU A 300 2.00 -10.20 -8.57
N ASP A 301 1.60 -11.48 -8.61
CA ASP A 301 2.16 -12.57 -7.81
C ASP A 301 3.70 -12.50 -7.68
N PRO A 302 4.24 -12.87 -6.50
CA PRO A 302 5.67 -12.86 -6.26
C PRO A 302 6.38 -13.69 -7.34
N PRO A 303 7.66 -13.37 -7.65
CA PRO A 303 8.42 -14.15 -8.62
C PRO A 303 8.28 -15.63 -8.28
N ASN A 304 7.83 -16.42 -9.25
CA ASN A 304 7.65 -17.86 -9.09
C ASN A 304 8.94 -18.43 -8.48
N GLU A 305 8.93 -18.84 -7.20
CA GLU A 305 10.15 -19.30 -6.52
C GLU A 305 10.71 -20.59 -7.15
N ALA A 306 9.87 -21.31 -7.89
CA ALA A 306 10.29 -22.46 -8.67
C ALA A 306 10.93 -22.07 -10.00
N VAL A 307 10.69 -20.86 -10.50
CA VAL A 307 11.14 -20.40 -11.82
C VAL A 307 11.96 -19.11 -11.71
N PHE A 308 13.25 -19.23 -11.98
CA PHE A 308 14.15 -18.08 -12.05
C PHE A 308 14.34 -17.66 -13.51
N VAL A 309 13.72 -16.53 -13.88
CA VAL A 309 13.98 -15.87 -15.17
C VAL A 309 14.75 -14.58 -14.93
N PHE A 310 15.87 -14.41 -15.61
CA PHE A 310 16.64 -13.18 -15.56
C PHE A 310 17.28 -12.86 -16.91
N GLU A 311 17.66 -11.61 -17.06
CA GLU A 311 18.27 -11.10 -18.28
C GLU A 311 19.71 -10.66 -18.05
N LYS A 312 20.55 -10.84 -19.07
CA LYS A 312 21.91 -10.27 -19.10
C LYS A 312 22.09 -9.47 -20.38
N MET A 313 22.30 -8.16 -20.23
CA MET A 313 22.47 -7.25 -21.35
C MET A 313 23.93 -7.20 -21.81
N GLY A 314 24.13 -7.44 -23.11
CA GLY A 314 25.36 -7.16 -23.85
C GLY A 314 25.22 -5.89 -24.72
N ARG A 315 26.24 -5.58 -25.52
CA ARG A 315 26.24 -4.37 -26.37
C ARG A 315 25.31 -4.46 -27.59
N SER A 316 25.13 -5.65 -28.14
CA SER A 316 24.32 -5.92 -29.34
C SER A 316 23.30 -7.04 -29.15
N GLU A 317 23.36 -7.71 -28.00
CA GLU A 317 22.58 -8.91 -27.72
C GLU A 317 22.19 -8.94 -26.24
N LYS A 318 21.09 -9.60 -25.95
CA LYS A 318 20.53 -9.87 -24.63
C LYS A 318 20.45 -11.37 -24.44
N LEU A 319 20.83 -11.85 -23.26
CA LEU A 319 20.55 -13.21 -22.83
C LEU A 319 19.28 -13.23 -22.00
N VAL A 320 18.37 -14.15 -22.30
CA VAL A 320 17.25 -14.52 -21.43
C VAL A 320 17.55 -15.91 -20.88
N VAL A 321 17.68 -16.02 -19.57
CA VAL A 321 17.92 -17.29 -18.88
C VAL A 321 16.65 -17.66 -18.12
N ALA A 322 16.17 -18.88 -18.29
CA ALA A 322 14.97 -19.39 -17.64
C ALA A 322 15.27 -20.76 -17.02
N LEU A 323 15.12 -20.87 -15.70
CA LEU A 323 15.47 -22.06 -14.93
C LEU A 323 14.30 -22.48 -14.05
N SER A 324 13.94 -23.76 -14.08
CA SER A 324 13.05 -24.40 -13.11
C SER A 324 13.88 -25.13 -12.06
N PHE A 325 13.55 -24.97 -10.78
CA PHE A 325 14.29 -25.55 -9.65
C PHE A 325 13.54 -26.70 -8.95
N ILE A 326 12.37 -27.10 -9.46
CA ILE A 326 11.54 -28.15 -8.86
C ILE A 326 11.13 -29.22 -9.86
N GLY A 327 10.75 -30.38 -9.34
CA GLY A 327 10.39 -31.58 -10.10
C GLY A 327 9.02 -31.56 -10.77
N GLU A 328 8.43 -30.39 -10.99
CA GLU A 328 7.09 -30.22 -11.57
C GLU A 328 7.12 -29.22 -12.73
N VAL A 329 6.18 -29.34 -13.67
CA VAL A 329 6.02 -28.39 -14.78
C VAL A 329 5.60 -27.03 -14.21
N GLN A 330 6.27 -25.97 -14.62
CA GLN A 330 6.02 -24.62 -14.14
C GLN A 330 5.57 -23.68 -15.25
N PRO A 331 4.49 -22.90 -15.06
CA PRO A 331 4.10 -21.88 -16.01
C PRO A 331 5.13 -20.74 -16.05
N VAL A 332 5.45 -20.28 -17.26
CA VAL A 332 6.34 -19.13 -17.48
C VAL A 332 5.86 -18.33 -18.70
N ALA A 333 6.05 -17.01 -18.71
CA ALA A 333 5.70 -16.16 -19.85
C ALA A 333 6.98 -15.64 -20.53
N LEU A 334 7.67 -16.48 -21.31
CA LEU A 334 8.92 -16.09 -21.97
C LEU A 334 8.71 -15.23 -23.22
N GLU A 335 7.55 -15.36 -23.89
CA GLU A 335 7.25 -14.61 -25.11
C GLU A 335 7.41 -13.09 -24.93
N GLY A 336 6.95 -12.58 -23.79
CA GLY A 336 7.06 -11.16 -23.44
C GLY A 336 8.51 -10.67 -23.29
N GLN A 337 9.47 -11.56 -23.06
CA GLN A 337 10.89 -11.21 -22.94
C GLN A 337 11.55 -10.99 -24.30
N PHE A 338 10.90 -11.37 -25.41
CA PHE A 338 11.53 -11.31 -26.73
C PHE A 338 11.09 -10.09 -27.56
N HIS A 339 9.96 -9.46 -27.24
CA HIS A 339 9.46 -8.24 -27.92
C HIS A 339 9.54 -8.32 -29.46
N GLU A 340 9.08 -9.43 -30.06
CA GLU A 340 9.10 -9.70 -31.51
C GLU A 340 10.48 -9.84 -32.16
N LYS A 341 11.57 -9.82 -31.38
CA LYS A 341 12.93 -9.95 -31.91
C LYS A 341 13.31 -11.40 -32.15
N ALA A 342 14.19 -11.61 -33.13
CA ALA A 342 14.76 -12.92 -33.41
C ALA A 342 15.49 -13.45 -32.17
N ARG A 343 15.21 -14.71 -31.83
CA ARG A 343 15.88 -15.42 -30.74
C ARG A 343 16.60 -16.65 -31.28
N LYS A 344 17.73 -16.98 -30.65
CA LYS A 344 18.44 -18.23 -30.85
C LYS A 344 18.62 -18.93 -29.51
N THR A 345 18.13 -20.16 -29.42
CA THR A 345 18.40 -21.01 -28.25
C THR A 345 19.89 -21.35 -28.23
N SER A 346 20.57 -20.93 -27.17
CA SER A 346 22.01 -21.13 -26.97
C SER A 346 22.28 -22.44 -26.22
N VAL A 347 21.53 -22.66 -25.14
CA VAL A 347 21.62 -23.87 -24.31
C VAL A 347 20.23 -24.31 -23.90
N LYS A 348 19.96 -25.61 -23.96
CA LYS A 348 18.77 -26.27 -23.44
C LYS A 348 19.11 -27.67 -22.96
N ASP A 349 18.36 -28.15 -21.98
CA ASP A 349 18.48 -29.48 -21.39
C ASP A 349 17.29 -30.39 -21.74
N TYR A 350 16.22 -29.85 -22.33
CA TYR A 350 15.11 -30.59 -22.94
C TYR A 350 14.98 -30.28 -24.44
N GLU A 351 14.45 -31.23 -25.21
CA GLU A 351 14.27 -31.07 -26.66
C GLU A 351 13.08 -30.18 -27.03
N GLU A 352 11.96 -30.34 -26.32
CA GLU A 352 10.72 -29.57 -26.56
C GLU A 352 10.77 -28.20 -25.88
N GLU A 353 10.66 -27.14 -26.68
CA GLU A 353 10.72 -25.76 -26.18
C GLU A 353 9.32 -25.14 -26.10
N ARG A 354 8.81 -25.02 -24.88
CA ARG A 354 7.53 -24.38 -24.57
C ARG A 354 7.73 -22.99 -23.98
N LEU A 355 7.22 -21.94 -24.61
CA LEU A 355 7.44 -20.57 -24.13
C LEU A 355 6.49 -20.17 -22.99
N ASP A 356 5.44 -20.97 -22.80
CA ASP A 356 4.41 -20.87 -21.78
C ASP A 356 4.71 -21.72 -20.54
N ALA A 357 5.70 -22.62 -20.60
CA ALA A 357 6.05 -23.53 -19.50
C ALA A 357 7.49 -24.05 -19.52
N LEU A 358 8.04 -24.30 -18.33
CA LEU A 358 9.26 -25.07 -18.10
C LEU A 358 8.91 -26.47 -17.57
N GLN A 359 9.59 -27.49 -18.07
CA GLN A 359 9.58 -28.87 -17.60
C GLN A 359 10.27 -28.99 -16.23
N PRO A 360 10.09 -30.13 -15.53
CA PRO A 360 10.76 -30.41 -14.25
C PRO A 360 12.27 -30.20 -14.33
N CYS A 361 12.80 -29.32 -13.47
CA CYS A 361 14.23 -28.98 -13.39
C CYS A 361 14.86 -28.50 -14.73
N GLU A 362 14.07 -27.94 -15.64
CA GLU A 362 14.53 -27.48 -16.96
C GLU A 362 15.29 -26.15 -16.91
N GLY A 363 16.35 -26.02 -17.70
CA GLY A 363 17.17 -24.82 -17.86
C GLY A 363 17.40 -24.44 -19.32
N ARG A 364 17.07 -23.18 -19.66
CA ARG A 364 17.22 -22.64 -21.02
C ARG A 364 17.95 -21.31 -21.03
N ILE A 365 18.75 -21.10 -22.07
CA ILE A 365 19.42 -19.83 -22.36
C ILE A 365 19.10 -19.43 -23.80
N TYR A 366 18.48 -18.27 -23.96
CA TYR A 366 18.21 -17.65 -25.26
C TYR A 366 19.12 -16.47 -25.48
N MET A 367 19.64 -16.32 -26.70
CA MET A 367 20.23 -15.09 -27.21
C MET A 367 19.18 -14.34 -28.01
N VAL A 368 19.02 -13.05 -27.75
CA VAL A 368 18.04 -12.16 -28.37
C VAL A 368 18.79 -10.96 -28.91
N GLU A 369 18.60 -10.60 -30.17
CA GLU A 369 19.21 -9.38 -30.73
C GLU A 369 18.61 -8.14 -30.05
N VAL A 370 19.43 -7.12 -29.77
CA VAL A 370 18.99 -5.86 -29.11
C VAL A 370 18.85 -4.73 -30.12
#